data_AF-A0A1D2MQI2-F1
#
_entry.id   AF-A0A1D2MQI2-F1
#
_cell.length_a   1.000
_cell.length_b   1.000
_cell.length_c   1.000
_cell.angle_alpha   90.00
_cell.angle_beta   90.00
_cell.angle_gamma   90.00
#
_symmetry.space_group_name_H-M   'P 1'
#
loop_
_entity.id
_entity.type
_entity.pdbx_description
1 polymer ?
#
loop_
_entity_poly.entity_id
_entity_poly.type
_entity_poly.pdbx_seq_one_letter_code
_entity_poly.pdbx_strand_id
1 'polypeptide(L)'
;MEMEAFRSCPICLEVPAAEIYQCFAGHYICNVCITKVSGDLCPQCRAPFGSPKIRNRVLEQLLDGQEFGCKFSEQGCTHLSKRGELANHSDSCFYRPLQVPICRLLGYDKCDFKVGALLGSQIGSHFMQKHKTVLQRVPVLELRVNQDKLMSMLNNKRKRGEHYNFQPSLITLEGTKPVFLIQMKVDRSAGFLSFVVIKIWECESHPVKNFNVKLTVNKEIVSASNSNSAQGTSSSAISAPNLFPISWKLKVYSLKEAQYVLQVLPINIPIPMLGPGCFVDLMIYPDK
;
A
#
# COMPACT_ATOMS: atom_id res chain seq x y z
N MET A 1 -17.36 -34.18 -6.59
CA MET A 1 -16.88 -32.91 -6.00
C MET A 1 -15.45 -33.09 -5.45
N GLU A 2 -14.54 -33.72 -6.21
CA GLU A 2 -13.19 -34.09 -5.72
C GLU A 2 -12.04 -33.68 -6.67
N MET A 3 -12.30 -33.14 -7.87
CA MET A 3 -11.24 -32.76 -8.83
C MET A 3 -10.71 -31.33 -8.69
N GLU A 4 -11.32 -30.48 -7.84
CA GLU A 4 -10.92 -29.08 -7.70
C GLU A 4 -9.59 -28.89 -6.98
N ALA A 5 -9.25 -29.82 -6.06
CA ALA A 5 -8.07 -29.73 -5.22
C ALA A 5 -6.72 -29.88 -5.98
N PHE A 6 -6.74 -30.41 -7.21
CA PHE A 6 -5.53 -30.77 -7.97
C PHE A 6 -5.32 -29.92 -9.23
N ARG A 7 -5.91 -28.72 -9.29
CA ARG A 7 -5.85 -27.84 -10.48
C ARG A 7 -4.73 -26.80 -10.42
N SER A 8 -4.20 -26.50 -9.24
CA SER A 8 -3.20 -25.45 -9.05
C SER A 8 -1.85 -26.02 -8.60
N CYS A 9 -0.78 -25.30 -8.89
CA CYS A 9 0.55 -25.63 -8.40
C CYS A 9 0.66 -25.27 -6.90
N PRO A 10 1.18 -26.14 -6.02
CA PRO A 10 1.26 -25.87 -4.59
C PRO A 10 2.25 -24.76 -4.20
N ILE A 11 3.11 -24.31 -5.13
CA ILE A 11 4.07 -23.22 -4.88
C ILE A 11 3.46 -21.87 -5.25
N CYS A 12 2.99 -21.70 -6.49
CA CYS A 12 2.48 -20.41 -6.96
C CYS A 12 0.97 -20.26 -6.85
N LEU A 13 0.25 -21.33 -6.52
CA LEU A 13 -1.22 -21.41 -6.41
C LEU A 13 -1.97 -21.08 -7.70
N GLU A 14 -1.26 -21.03 -8.83
CA GLU A 14 -1.82 -20.80 -10.18
C GLU A 14 -2.07 -22.13 -10.90
N VAL A 15 -3.00 -22.11 -11.86
CA VAL A 15 -3.21 -23.21 -12.81
C VAL A 15 -1.98 -23.35 -13.70
N PRO A 16 -1.37 -24.55 -13.84
CA PRO A 16 -0.22 -24.74 -14.72
C PRO A 16 -0.54 -24.49 -16.20
N ALA A 17 -0.05 -23.37 -16.74
CA ALA A 17 -0.31 -22.97 -18.12
C ALA A 17 0.43 -23.83 -19.17
N ALA A 18 1.53 -24.48 -18.79
CA ALA A 18 2.38 -25.27 -19.68
C ALA A 18 2.75 -26.62 -19.03
N GLU A 19 4.01 -27.06 -19.13
CA GLU A 19 4.44 -28.38 -18.65
C GLU A 19 4.27 -28.55 -17.14
N ILE A 20 3.92 -29.77 -16.72
CA ILE A 20 3.76 -30.14 -15.32
C ILE A 20 4.77 -31.23 -14.98
N TYR A 21 5.51 -31.03 -13.89
CA TYR A 21 6.59 -31.91 -13.46
C TYR A 21 6.19 -32.65 -12.19
N GLN A 22 6.50 -33.93 -12.11
CA GLN A 22 6.15 -34.80 -11.00
C GLN A 22 7.40 -35.43 -10.38
N CYS A 23 7.46 -35.50 -9.04
CA CYS A 23 8.54 -36.21 -8.35
C CYS A 23 8.25 -37.71 -8.25
N PHE A 24 9.26 -38.51 -7.85
CA PHE A 24 9.09 -39.96 -7.68
C PHE A 24 7.95 -40.36 -6.72
N ALA A 25 7.55 -39.48 -5.80
CA ALA A 25 6.46 -39.72 -4.86
C ALA A 25 5.08 -39.23 -5.35
N GLY A 26 4.96 -38.69 -6.57
CA GLY A 26 3.66 -38.28 -7.13
C GLY A 26 3.27 -36.80 -6.96
N HIS A 27 3.99 -36.02 -6.16
CA HIS A 27 3.75 -34.57 -6.06
C HIS A 27 4.13 -33.85 -7.34
N TYR A 28 3.38 -32.80 -7.72
CA TYR A 28 3.61 -32.06 -8.95
C TYR A 28 3.80 -30.55 -8.75
N ILE A 29 4.53 -29.92 -9.67
CA ILE A 29 4.69 -28.46 -9.76
C ILE A 29 4.72 -28.01 -11.22
N CYS A 30 4.46 -26.72 -11.49
CA CYS A 30 4.47 -26.18 -12.86
C CYS A 30 5.89 -25.92 -13.39
N ASN A 31 5.99 -25.75 -14.71
CA ASN A 31 7.23 -25.40 -15.42
C ASN A 31 7.93 -24.12 -14.92
N VAL A 32 7.19 -23.17 -14.33
CA VAL A 32 7.79 -21.95 -13.76
C VAL A 32 8.39 -22.20 -12.39
N CYS A 33 7.77 -23.06 -11.57
CA CYS A 33 8.22 -23.29 -10.21
C CYS A 33 9.37 -24.30 -10.15
N ILE A 34 9.41 -25.28 -11.05
CA ILE A 34 10.50 -26.27 -11.11
C ILE A 34 11.87 -25.61 -11.34
N THR A 35 11.95 -24.47 -12.02
CA THR A 35 13.21 -23.74 -12.25
C THR A 35 13.72 -22.99 -11.02
N LYS A 36 12.86 -22.80 -10.00
CA LYS A 36 13.17 -22.07 -8.77
C LYS A 36 13.50 -22.98 -7.60
N VAL A 37 13.33 -24.29 -7.76
CA VAL A 37 13.55 -25.29 -6.71
C VAL A 37 15.02 -25.70 -6.71
N SER A 38 15.70 -25.47 -5.59
CA SER A 38 17.11 -25.84 -5.42
C SER A 38 17.29 -27.36 -5.41
N GLY A 39 18.26 -27.85 -6.19
CA GLY A 39 18.68 -29.25 -6.17
C GLY A 39 17.69 -30.25 -6.82
N ASP A 40 16.70 -29.79 -7.57
CA ASP A 40 15.69 -30.64 -8.22
C ASP A 40 14.94 -31.59 -7.25
N LEU A 41 14.77 -31.17 -5.99
CA LEU A 41 14.06 -31.92 -4.93
C LEU A 41 12.67 -31.35 -4.68
N CYS A 42 11.68 -32.23 -4.54
CA CYS A 42 10.31 -31.84 -4.24
C CYS A 42 10.20 -31.04 -2.93
N PRO A 43 9.54 -29.86 -2.91
CA PRO A 43 9.37 -29.09 -1.68
C PRO A 43 8.47 -29.77 -0.65
N GLN A 44 7.61 -30.71 -1.08
CA GLN A 44 6.66 -31.41 -0.21
C GLN A 44 7.28 -32.64 0.45
N CYS A 45 8.06 -33.43 -0.30
CA CYS A 45 8.58 -34.72 0.20
C CYS A 45 10.09 -34.92 0.04
N ARG A 46 10.80 -33.93 -0.51
CA ARG A 46 12.25 -33.98 -0.82
C ARG A 46 12.67 -35.08 -1.81
N ALA A 47 11.73 -35.81 -2.41
CA ALA A 47 12.04 -36.78 -3.46
C ALA A 47 12.48 -36.07 -4.76
N PRO A 48 13.40 -36.64 -5.54
CA PRO A 48 13.86 -36.02 -6.78
C PRO A 48 12.75 -35.94 -7.84
N PHE A 49 12.85 -34.93 -8.72
CA PHE A 49 12.03 -34.81 -9.93
C PHE A 49 12.53 -35.68 -11.11
N GLY A 50 13.61 -36.43 -10.91
CA GLY A 50 14.24 -37.26 -11.94
C GLY A 50 15.28 -36.50 -12.78
N SER A 51 16.08 -37.26 -13.54
CA SER A 51 17.08 -36.73 -14.48
C SER A 51 17.07 -37.60 -15.75
N PRO A 52 16.40 -37.20 -16.85
CA PRO A 52 15.70 -35.92 -17.03
C PRO A 52 14.44 -35.81 -16.15
N LYS A 53 13.98 -34.58 -15.92
CA LYS A 53 12.81 -34.29 -15.09
C LYS A 53 11.56 -35.00 -15.63
N ILE A 54 10.82 -35.68 -14.75
CA ILE A 54 9.64 -36.47 -15.09
C ILE A 54 8.46 -35.52 -15.33
N ARG A 55 7.92 -35.53 -16.56
CA ARG A 55 6.71 -34.77 -16.91
C ARG A 55 5.44 -35.57 -16.64
N ASN A 56 4.48 -34.96 -15.96
CA ASN A 56 3.16 -35.52 -15.71
C ASN A 56 2.21 -35.23 -16.88
N ARG A 57 2.37 -35.99 -17.97
CA ARG A 57 1.57 -35.85 -19.19
C ARG A 57 0.08 -36.16 -18.98
N VAL A 58 -0.24 -37.04 -18.03
CA VAL A 58 -1.63 -37.40 -17.71
C VAL A 58 -2.35 -36.19 -17.11
N LEU A 59 -1.73 -35.49 -16.16
CA LEU A 59 -2.30 -34.28 -15.58
C LEU A 59 -2.38 -33.14 -16.60
N GLU A 60 -1.38 -33.01 -17.49
CA GLU A 60 -1.46 -32.05 -18.60
C GLU A 60 -2.69 -32.30 -19.48
N GLN A 61 -2.89 -33.54 -19.95
CA GLN A 61 -4.05 -33.92 -20.77
C GLN A 61 -5.38 -33.71 -20.04
N LEU A 62 -5.42 -34.04 -18.75
CA LEU A 62 -6.62 -33.86 -17.92
C LEU A 62 -6.99 -32.39 -17.73
N LEU A 63 -5.99 -31.50 -17.56
CA LEU A 63 -6.23 -30.06 -17.47
C LEU A 63 -6.49 -29.43 -18.85
N ASP A 64 -5.92 -29.95 -19.94
CA ASP A 64 -6.22 -29.50 -21.31
C ASP A 64 -7.70 -29.74 -21.69
N GLY A 65 -8.31 -30.80 -21.16
CA GLY A 65 -9.73 -31.07 -21.32
C GLY A 65 -10.67 -30.08 -20.60
N GLN A 66 -10.15 -29.29 -19.65
CA GLN A 66 -10.95 -28.43 -18.78
C GLN A 66 -10.90 -26.96 -19.21
N GLU A 67 -11.83 -26.17 -18.69
CA GLU A 67 -11.81 -24.72 -18.75
C GLU A 67 -11.59 -24.16 -17.35
N PHE A 68 -10.88 -23.03 -17.29
CA PHE A 68 -10.53 -22.37 -16.04
C PHE A 68 -10.99 -20.93 -16.10
N GLY A 69 -11.51 -20.45 -14.98
CA GLY A 69 -11.81 -19.04 -14.80
C GLY A 69 -10.53 -18.20 -14.82
N CYS A 70 -10.67 -16.98 -15.33
CA CYS A 70 -9.63 -15.97 -15.21
C CYS A 70 -9.20 -15.82 -13.73
N LYS A 71 -7.90 -15.63 -13.49
CA LYS A 71 -7.39 -15.30 -12.14
C LYS A 71 -7.97 -14.02 -11.55
N PHE A 72 -8.61 -13.20 -12.39
CA PHE A 72 -9.34 -12.00 -11.98
C PHE A 72 -10.86 -12.22 -11.82
N SER A 73 -11.29 -13.46 -11.57
CA SER A 73 -12.70 -13.79 -11.39
C SER A 73 -13.32 -13.13 -10.17
N GLU A 74 -12.55 -12.95 -9.10
CA GLU A 74 -12.95 -12.21 -7.90
C GLU A 74 -13.24 -10.72 -8.21
N GLN A 75 -12.51 -10.13 -9.16
CA GLN A 75 -12.73 -8.76 -9.64
C GLN A 75 -13.92 -8.65 -10.61
N GLY A 76 -14.58 -9.77 -10.93
CA GLY A 76 -15.77 -9.82 -11.79
C GLY A 76 -15.53 -10.38 -13.19
N CYS A 77 -14.33 -10.88 -13.49
CA CYS A 77 -14.09 -11.53 -14.78
C CYS A 77 -14.78 -12.89 -14.87
N THR A 78 -15.75 -13.04 -15.76
CA THR A 78 -16.44 -14.31 -15.99
C THR A 78 -15.83 -15.14 -17.13
N HIS A 79 -14.70 -14.70 -17.70
CA HIS A 79 -14.06 -15.38 -18.82
C HIS A 79 -13.51 -16.75 -18.41
N LEU A 80 -13.91 -17.78 -19.15
CA LEU A 80 -13.38 -19.14 -19.06
C LEU A 80 -12.48 -19.40 -20.27
N SER A 81 -11.35 -20.08 -20.07
CA SER A 81 -10.45 -20.43 -21.17
C SER A 81 -9.62 -21.67 -20.87
N LYS A 82 -8.97 -22.21 -21.90
CA LYS A 82 -8.00 -23.30 -21.75
C LYS A 82 -6.78 -22.84 -20.97
N ARG A 83 -6.12 -23.77 -20.26
CA ARG A 83 -4.96 -23.44 -19.40
C ARG A 83 -3.83 -22.72 -20.14
N GLY A 84 -3.61 -23.04 -21.42
CA GLY A 84 -2.60 -22.39 -22.26
C GLY A 84 -2.91 -20.94 -22.63
N GLU A 85 -4.18 -20.53 -22.55
CA GLU A 85 -4.65 -19.19 -22.93
C GLU A 85 -4.83 -18.26 -21.72
N LEU A 86 -4.81 -18.80 -20.50
CA LEU A 86 -5.00 -18.04 -19.26
C LEU A 86 -4.03 -16.88 -19.13
N ALA A 87 -2.76 -17.08 -19.49
CA ALA A 87 -1.75 -16.03 -19.42
C ALA A 87 -2.10 -14.87 -20.37
N ASN A 88 -2.40 -15.18 -21.63
CA ASN A 88 -2.75 -14.21 -22.66
C ASN A 88 -4.00 -13.41 -22.27
N HIS A 89 -5.06 -14.10 -21.85
CA HIS A 89 -6.26 -13.43 -21.34
C HIS A 89 -5.92 -12.55 -20.13
N SER A 90 -5.13 -13.04 -19.18
CA SER A 90 -4.80 -12.26 -17.99
C SER A 90 -4.02 -10.98 -18.30
N ASP A 91 -3.24 -10.96 -19.38
CA ASP A 91 -2.51 -9.75 -19.77
C ASP A 91 -3.40 -8.67 -20.38
N SER A 92 -4.44 -9.08 -21.12
CA SER A 92 -5.42 -8.17 -21.75
C SER A 92 -6.75 -8.08 -21.01
N CYS A 93 -6.87 -8.69 -19.82
CA CYS A 93 -8.13 -8.77 -19.10
C CYS A 93 -8.60 -7.37 -18.68
N PHE A 94 -9.86 -7.04 -18.98
CA PHE A 94 -10.47 -5.77 -18.57
C PHE A 94 -10.48 -5.59 -17.04
N TYR A 95 -10.63 -6.69 -16.30
CA TYR A 95 -10.63 -6.72 -14.84
C TYR A 95 -9.23 -6.79 -14.22
N ARG A 96 -8.16 -6.78 -15.03
CA ARG A 96 -6.78 -6.72 -14.55
C ARG A 96 -6.59 -5.45 -13.71
N PRO A 97 -6.14 -5.56 -12.45
CA PRO A 97 -5.88 -4.38 -11.62
C PRO A 97 -4.86 -3.43 -12.26
N LEU A 98 -5.17 -2.13 -12.23
CA LEU A 98 -4.27 -1.10 -12.74
C LEU A 98 -2.95 -1.13 -11.98
N GLN A 99 -1.85 -1.32 -12.70
CA GLN A 99 -0.51 -1.28 -12.12
C GLN A 99 0.03 0.14 -12.08
N VAL A 100 -0.05 0.78 -10.91
CA VAL A 100 0.45 2.14 -10.72
C VAL A 100 1.86 2.12 -10.11
N PRO A 101 2.87 2.78 -10.74
CA PRO A 101 4.23 2.89 -10.22
C PRO A 101 4.31 3.94 -9.11
N ILE A 102 3.64 3.67 -7.98
CA ILE A 102 3.42 4.65 -6.91
C ILE A 102 4.74 5.25 -6.40
N CYS A 103 5.81 4.45 -6.29
CA CYS A 103 7.08 4.93 -5.74
C CYS A 103 7.71 5.99 -6.65
N ARG A 104 7.65 5.82 -7.97
CA ARG A 104 8.12 6.85 -8.92
C ARG A 104 7.29 8.13 -8.82
N LEU A 105 5.97 8.01 -8.66
CA LEU A 105 5.09 9.18 -8.46
C LEU A 105 5.41 9.95 -7.18
N LEU A 106 6.00 9.31 -6.18
CA LEU A 106 6.43 9.93 -4.92
C LEU A 106 7.87 10.49 -4.99
N GLY A 107 8.54 10.35 -6.15
CA GLY A 107 9.92 10.83 -6.39
C GLY A 107 11.01 9.77 -6.14
N TYR A 108 10.66 8.50 -6.00
CA TYR A 108 11.64 7.40 -5.95
C TYR A 108 11.94 6.88 -7.36
N ASP A 109 12.66 7.65 -8.16
CA ASP A 109 12.89 7.38 -9.59
C ASP A 109 13.55 6.02 -9.88
N LYS A 110 14.32 5.49 -8.92
CA LYS A 110 15.03 4.20 -9.03
C LYS A 110 14.20 3.00 -8.54
N CYS A 111 12.92 3.18 -8.26
CA CYS A 111 12.05 2.13 -7.75
C CYS A 111 10.99 1.73 -8.80
N ASP A 112 11.00 0.45 -9.18
CA ASP A 112 10.12 -0.10 -10.22
C ASP A 112 8.86 -0.78 -9.66
N PHE A 113 8.60 -0.61 -8.36
CA PHE A 113 7.50 -1.24 -7.67
C PHE A 113 6.14 -0.71 -8.14
N LYS A 114 5.20 -1.64 -8.37
CA LYS A 114 3.83 -1.35 -8.81
C LYS A 114 2.83 -2.05 -7.90
N VAL A 115 1.82 -1.31 -7.44
CA VAL A 115 0.92 -1.76 -6.35
C VAL A 115 -0.25 -2.65 -6.83
N GLY A 116 -0.62 -2.59 -8.11
CA GLY A 116 -1.92 -3.06 -8.60
C GLY A 116 -2.33 -4.51 -8.28
N ALA A 117 -1.42 -5.48 -8.34
CA ALA A 117 -1.77 -6.92 -8.25
C ALA A 117 -1.16 -7.62 -7.02
N LEU A 118 -0.85 -6.87 -5.97
CA LEU A 118 -0.10 -7.37 -4.81
C LEU A 118 -0.99 -7.53 -3.57
N LEU A 119 -0.58 -8.41 -2.66
CA LEU A 119 -1.15 -8.50 -1.32
C LEU A 119 -0.73 -7.28 -0.48
N GLY A 120 -1.59 -6.85 0.45
CA GLY A 120 -1.29 -5.71 1.34
C GLY A 120 0.03 -5.86 2.11
N SER A 121 0.37 -7.10 2.50
CA SER A 121 1.65 -7.42 3.18
C SER A 121 2.88 -7.18 2.31
N GLN A 122 2.78 -7.37 0.99
CA GLN A 122 3.87 -7.13 0.04
C GLN A 122 4.12 -5.63 -0.14
N ILE A 123 3.07 -4.81 -0.05
CA ILE A 123 3.18 -3.35 -0.10
C ILE A 123 3.90 -2.83 1.14
N GLY A 124 3.46 -3.26 2.34
CA GLY A 124 4.09 -2.87 3.59
C GLY A 124 5.58 -3.27 3.66
N SER A 125 5.90 -4.51 3.31
CA SER A 125 7.29 -5.00 3.32
C SER A 125 8.18 -4.27 2.31
N HIS A 126 7.66 -3.98 1.11
CA HIS A 126 8.38 -3.19 0.11
C HIS A 126 8.77 -1.80 0.62
N PHE A 127 7.81 -1.03 1.13
CA PHE A 127 8.06 0.34 1.62
C PHE A 127 9.00 0.36 2.82
N MET A 128 8.90 -0.64 3.70
CA MET A 128 9.80 -0.75 4.84
C MET A 128 11.26 -1.02 4.39
N GLN A 129 11.46 -1.94 3.46
CA GLN A 129 12.81 -2.36 3.03
C GLN A 129 13.47 -1.36 2.07
N LYS A 130 12.71 -0.81 1.10
CA LYS A 130 13.26 0.05 0.04
C LYS A 130 13.15 1.54 0.34
N HIS A 131 12.18 1.95 1.15
CA HIS A 131 11.87 3.36 1.42
C HIS A 131 11.94 3.74 2.90
N LYS A 132 12.23 2.78 3.80
CA LYS A 132 12.28 2.97 5.25
C LYS A 132 10.97 3.55 5.83
N THR A 133 9.85 3.30 5.15
CA THR A 133 8.51 3.70 5.61
C THR A 133 7.83 2.50 6.25
N VAL A 134 7.46 2.63 7.52
CA VAL A 134 6.74 1.58 8.27
C VAL A 134 5.24 1.75 8.05
N LEU A 135 4.54 0.63 7.80
CA LEU A 135 3.09 0.57 7.82
C LEU A 135 2.62 0.60 9.29
N GLN A 136 1.97 1.69 9.68
CA GLN A 136 1.46 1.89 11.02
C GLN A 136 0.01 1.38 11.12
N ARG A 137 -0.34 0.81 12.26
CA ARG A 137 -1.73 0.42 12.56
C ARG A 137 -2.25 1.35 13.64
N VAL A 138 -3.02 2.35 13.23
CA VAL A 138 -3.48 3.43 14.11
C VAL A 138 -4.88 3.88 13.70
N PRO A 139 -5.75 4.26 14.66
CA PRO A 139 -7.06 4.84 14.35
C PRO A 139 -6.97 6.30 13.89
N VAL A 140 -5.94 7.03 14.34
CA VAL A 140 -5.66 8.43 14.00
C VAL A 140 -4.15 8.56 13.79
N LEU A 141 -3.74 9.25 12.73
CA LEU A 141 -2.35 9.59 12.47
C LEU A 141 -2.07 11.02 12.92
N GLU A 142 -1.25 11.20 13.96
CA GLU A 142 -0.76 12.51 14.41
C GLU A 142 0.54 12.86 13.66
N LEU A 143 0.56 13.99 12.97
CA LEU A 143 1.70 14.50 12.22
C LEU A 143 2.16 15.82 12.83
N ARG A 144 3.31 15.79 13.50
CA ARG A 144 3.92 17.01 14.07
C ARG A 144 4.71 17.75 13.00
N VAL A 145 4.35 19.01 12.81
CA VAL A 145 4.98 19.87 11.80
C VAL A 145 5.89 20.87 12.50
N ASN A 146 7.19 20.82 12.22
CA ASN A 146 8.13 21.79 12.75
C ASN A 146 8.15 23.04 11.83
N GLN A 147 7.64 24.16 12.35
CA GLN A 147 7.53 25.40 11.59
C GLN A 147 8.89 25.94 11.16
N ASP A 148 9.90 25.96 12.03
CA ASP A 148 11.24 26.46 11.69
C ASP A 148 11.87 25.64 10.56
N LYS A 149 11.63 24.34 10.56
CA LYS A 149 12.03 23.43 9.48
C LYS A 149 11.28 23.75 8.18
N LEU A 150 9.99 24.05 8.21
CA LEU A 150 9.23 24.47 7.03
C LEU A 150 9.72 25.82 6.48
N MET A 151 9.88 26.81 7.35
CA MET A 151 10.34 28.16 6.97
C MET A 151 11.76 28.13 6.41
N SER A 152 12.66 27.35 7.00
CA SER A 152 14.01 27.14 6.44
C SER A 152 13.97 26.43 5.08
N MET A 153 13.00 25.52 4.85
CA MET A 153 12.80 24.90 3.53
C MET A 153 12.30 25.89 2.48
N LEU A 154 11.42 26.84 2.83
CA LEU A 154 10.94 27.90 1.94
C LEU A 154 12.08 28.87 1.56
N ASN A 155 12.89 29.27 2.55
CA ASN A 155 13.93 30.29 2.38
C ASN A 155 15.24 29.76 1.78
N ASN A 156 15.39 28.45 1.61
CA ASN A 156 16.62 27.86 1.09
C ASN A 156 16.77 28.05 -0.43
N LYS A 157 17.45 29.15 -0.80
CA LYS A 157 17.80 29.56 -2.18
C LYS A 157 18.72 28.58 -2.93
N ARG A 158 19.41 27.65 -2.24
CA ARG A 158 20.37 26.72 -2.87
C ARG A 158 19.70 25.52 -3.54
N LYS A 159 18.48 25.15 -3.14
CA LYS A 159 17.74 24.03 -3.75
C LYS A 159 16.92 24.54 -4.94
N ARG A 160 17.26 24.09 -6.14
CA ARG A 160 16.45 24.24 -7.36
C ARG A 160 15.27 23.27 -7.29
N GLY A 161 14.05 23.79 -7.26
CA GLY A 161 12.83 22.99 -7.21
C GLY A 161 11.69 23.77 -6.54
N GLU A 162 10.54 23.79 -7.21
CA GLU A 162 9.32 24.51 -6.75
C GLU A 162 8.69 23.82 -5.53
N HIS A 163 9.03 22.56 -5.28
CA HIS A 163 8.37 21.76 -4.26
C HIS A 163 9.30 20.84 -3.47
N TYR A 164 8.88 20.50 -2.25
CA TYR A 164 9.57 19.54 -1.38
C TYR A 164 8.63 18.43 -0.91
N ASN A 165 8.94 17.18 -1.24
CA ASN A 165 8.18 16.02 -0.78
C ASN A 165 8.69 15.53 0.57
N PHE A 166 7.79 15.31 1.52
CA PHE A 166 8.09 14.53 2.71
C PHE A 166 8.08 13.04 2.40
N GLN A 167 8.73 12.26 3.27
CA GLN A 167 8.59 10.81 3.23
C GLN A 167 7.11 10.44 3.47
N PRO A 168 6.50 9.58 2.64
CA PRO A 168 5.11 9.20 2.80
C PRO A 168 4.89 8.42 4.09
N SER A 169 3.71 8.58 4.68
CA SER A 169 3.22 7.75 5.78
C SER A 169 2.29 6.67 5.24
N LEU A 170 2.41 5.45 5.76
CA LEU A 170 1.53 4.33 5.45
C LEU A 170 0.75 3.95 6.69
N ILE A 171 -0.57 3.87 6.59
CA ILE A 171 -1.42 3.45 7.70
C ILE A 171 -2.47 2.41 7.29
N THR A 172 -2.91 1.63 8.27
CA THR A 172 -4.11 0.78 8.23
C THR A 172 -4.93 1.04 9.48
N LEU A 173 -6.26 1.07 9.37
CA LEU A 173 -7.12 1.24 10.55
C LEU A 173 -7.26 -0.10 11.27
N GLU A 174 -7.40 -0.05 12.60
CA GLU A 174 -7.63 -1.25 13.39
C GLU A 174 -8.89 -2.00 12.95
N GLY A 175 -8.75 -3.32 12.74
CA GLY A 175 -9.87 -4.16 12.30
C GLY A 175 -10.21 -4.03 10.82
N THR A 176 -9.61 -3.08 10.11
CA THR A 176 -9.78 -2.93 8.66
C THR A 176 -8.59 -3.51 7.91
N LYS A 177 -8.81 -3.87 6.64
CA LYS A 177 -7.77 -4.37 5.73
C LYS A 177 -7.13 -3.31 4.79
N PRO A 178 -7.76 -2.17 4.43
CA PRO A 178 -7.15 -1.26 3.46
C PRO A 178 -5.88 -0.59 3.95
N VAL A 179 -4.97 -0.35 3.01
CA VAL A 179 -3.73 0.40 3.23
C VAL A 179 -3.88 1.78 2.62
N PHE A 180 -3.65 2.80 3.43
CA PHE A 180 -3.67 4.20 3.02
C PHE A 180 -2.27 4.78 2.97
N LEU A 181 -1.99 5.54 1.93
CA LEU A 181 -0.78 6.32 1.74
C LEU A 181 -1.10 7.81 1.91
N ILE A 182 -0.38 8.46 2.83
CA ILE A 182 -0.44 9.89 3.06
C ILE A 182 0.86 10.48 2.50
N GLN A 183 0.74 11.35 1.50
CA GLN A 183 1.86 12.12 0.99
C GLN A 183 1.69 13.58 1.38
N MET A 184 2.76 14.20 1.89
CA MET A 184 2.81 15.64 2.17
C MET A 184 3.85 16.30 1.26
N LYS A 185 3.53 17.50 0.79
CA LYS A 185 4.42 18.30 -0.08
C LYS A 185 4.36 19.76 0.33
N VAL A 186 5.52 20.42 0.39
CA VAL A 186 5.61 21.88 0.54
C VAL A 186 5.65 22.49 -0.85
N ASP A 187 4.76 23.44 -1.11
CA ASP A 187 4.85 24.33 -2.24
C ASP A 187 5.62 25.60 -1.83
N ARG A 188 6.75 25.85 -2.49
CA ARG A 188 7.61 26.99 -2.17
C ARG A 188 7.14 28.29 -2.80
N SER A 189 6.58 28.24 -4.00
CA SER A 189 6.14 29.45 -4.70
C SER A 189 4.87 29.99 -4.06
N ALA A 190 3.98 29.09 -3.65
CA ALA A 190 2.70 29.45 -3.07
C ALA A 190 2.73 29.51 -1.52
N GLY A 191 3.72 28.89 -0.85
CA GLY A 191 3.88 28.95 0.61
C GLY A 191 2.89 28.07 1.39
N PHE A 192 2.46 26.96 0.78
CA PHE A 192 1.49 26.03 1.35
C PHE A 192 2.13 24.68 1.71
N LEU A 193 1.63 24.08 2.79
CA LEU A 193 1.80 22.66 3.06
C LEU A 193 0.58 21.93 2.55
N SER A 194 0.82 21.02 1.61
CA SER A 194 -0.20 20.23 0.97
C SER A 194 -0.11 18.78 1.37
N PHE A 195 -1.23 18.08 1.31
CA PHE A 195 -1.26 16.66 1.58
C PHE A 195 -2.38 15.97 0.80
N VAL A 196 -2.19 14.68 0.57
CA VAL A 196 -3.14 13.83 -0.15
C VAL A 196 -3.17 12.45 0.50
N VAL A 197 -4.37 11.87 0.55
CA VAL A 197 -4.60 10.53 1.11
C VAL A 197 -5.12 9.62 0.00
N ILE A 198 -4.42 8.52 -0.23
CA ILE A 198 -4.71 7.58 -1.30
C ILE A 198 -4.91 6.19 -0.68
N LYS A 199 -6.04 5.55 -0.96
CA LYS A 199 -6.23 4.12 -0.68
C LYS A 199 -5.48 3.34 -1.77
N ILE A 200 -4.33 2.78 -1.40
CA ILE A 200 -3.44 2.09 -2.33
C ILE A 200 -3.70 0.58 -2.37
N TRP A 201 -4.39 0.03 -1.37
CA TRP A 201 -4.79 -1.38 -1.33
C TRP A 201 -6.04 -1.60 -0.49
N GLU A 202 -6.79 -2.66 -0.79
CA GLU A 202 -7.90 -3.16 0.00
C GLU A 202 -8.09 -4.66 -0.27
N CYS A 203 -8.65 -5.38 0.70
CA CYS A 203 -9.00 -6.79 0.53
C CYS A 203 -10.39 -6.93 -0.10
N GLU A 204 -10.47 -7.64 -1.22
CA GLU A 204 -11.66 -7.71 -2.09
C GLU A 204 -12.82 -8.51 -1.49
N SER A 205 -12.55 -9.42 -0.54
CA SER A 205 -13.62 -10.18 0.15
C SER A 205 -14.60 -9.32 0.95
N HIS A 206 -14.22 -8.08 1.30
CA HIS A 206 -15.02 -7.14 2.08
C HIS A 206 -14.77 -5.72 1.57
N PRO A 207 -15.32 -5.32 0.41
CA PRO A 207 -15.12 -3.97 -0.12
C PRO A 207 -15.76 -2.98 0.85
N VAL A 208 -14.95 -2.19 1.54
CA VAL A 208 -15.45 -1.20 2.49
C VAL A 208 -16.01 -0.01 1.72
N LYS A 209 -17.04 0.61 2.30
CA LYS A 209 -17.60 1.91 1.91
C LYS A 209 -16.50 2.92 1.59
N ASN A 210 -16.82 3.93 0.78
CA ASN A 210 -15.93 5.08 0.55
C ASN A 210 -15.35 5.59 1.87
N PHE A 211 -14.11 6.04 1.88
CA PHE A 211 -13.50 6.61 3.08
C PHE A 211 -13.41 8.12 2.95
N ASN A 212 -13.56 8.79 4.08
CA ASN A 212 -13.29 10.21 4.22
C ASN A 212 -12.19 10.41 5.25
N VAL A 213 -11.56 11.58 5.16
CA VAL A 213 -10.54 12.01 6.10
C VAL A 213 -11.04 13.26 6.80
N LYS A 214 -10.95 13.29 8.12
CA LYS A 214 -11.04 14.53 8.89
C LYS A 214 -9.61 14.95 9.22
N LEU A 215 -9.18 16.09 8.68
CA LEU A 215 -7.91 16.69 9.04
C LEU A 215 -8.15 17.84 10.02
N THR A 216 -7.44 17.82 11.14
CA THR A 216 -7.57 18.79 12.22
C THR A 216 -6.21 19.42 12.51
N VAL A 217 -6.11 20.74 12.48
CA VAL A 217 -4.91 21.46 12.94
C VAL A 217 -5.11 21.87 14.38
N ASN A 218 -4.21 21.40 15.23
CA ASN A 218 -4.15 21.70 16.66
C ASN A 218 -2.86 22.47 16.98
N LYS A 219 -2.86 23.15 18.11
CA LYS A 219 -1.69 23.80 18.74
C LYS A 219 -1.58 23.39 20.22
N GLU A 220 -0.42 22.91 20.64
CA GLU A 220 -0.15 22.68 22.06
C GLU A 220 -0.01 24.05 22.77
N ILE A 221 -0.77 24.27 23.85
CA ILE A 221 -0.58 25.44 24.70
C ILE A 221 0.58 25.12 25.64
N VAL A 222 1.78 25.62 25.31
CA VAL A 222 2.90 25.60 26.26
C VAL A 222 2.64 26.72 27.27
N SER A 223 2.17 26.38 28.47
CA SER A 223 2.15 27.32 29.58
C SER A 223 3.58 27.66 29.96
N ALA A 224 3.98 28.92 29.79
CA ALA A 224 5.25 29.42 30.26
C ALA A 224 5.25 29.41 31.80
N SER A 225 5.83 28.37 32.41
CA SER A 225 6.20 28.42 33.82
C SER A 225 7.45 29.29 33.94
N ASN A 226 7.25 30.58 34.24
CA ASN A 226 8.32 31.42 34.77
C ASN A 226 8.85 30.77 36.03
N SER A 227 10.09 30.30 35.99
CA SER A 227 10.83 29.87 37.17
C SER A 227 11.14 31.09 38.03
N ASN A 228 10.43 31.25 39.15
CA ASN A 228 11.00 31.77 40.39
C ASN A 228 10.17 31.31 41.60
N SER A 229 10.89 30.65 42.52
CA SER A 229 10.61 30.40 43.95
C SER A 229 9.42 29.53 44.41
N ALA A 230 9.80 28.38 44.97
CA ALA A 230 9.40 27.78 46.26
C ALA A 230 7.94 27.29 46.52
N GLN A 231 7.89 25.98 46.80
CA GLN A 231 6.99 25.23 47.71
C GLN A 231 5.49 25.08 47.37
N GLY A 232 5.09 23.82 47.18
CA GLY A 232 3.92 23.25 47.86
C GLY A 232 2.69 22.96 47.01
N THR A 233 2.27 21.69 47.06
CA THR A 233 0.96 21.12 46.73
C THR A 233 0.65 20.75 45.27
N SER A 234 0.37 19.45 45.10
CA SER A 234 -0.08 18.77 43.90
C SER A 234 -1.43 19.29 43.42
N SER A 235 -1.44 19.94 42.26
CA SER A 235 -2.66 20.13 41.47
C SER A 235 -2.39 19.70 40.03
N SER A 236 -3.14 18.70 39.60
CA SER A 236 -3.12 18.13 38.26
C SER A 236 -3.51 19.21 37.26
N ALA A 237 -2.53 19.82 36.60
CA ALA A 237 -2.78 20.81 35.56
C ALA A 237 -3.45 20.12 34.36
N ILE A 238 -4.77 20.25 34.27
CA ILE A 238 -5.56 19.88 33.10
C ILE A 238 -5.18 20.88 31.99
N SER A 239 -4.41 20.42 31.01
CA SER A 239 -4.10 21.16 29.80
C SER A 239 -5.39 21.41 29.02
N ALA A 240 -5.84 22.65 28.95
CA ALA A 240 -6.97 23.02 28.10
C ALA A 240 -6.56 22.88 26.61
N PRO A 241 -7.24 22.04 25.80
CA PRO A 241 -6.99 21.98 24.37
C PRO A 241 -7.51 23.24 23.68
N ASN A 242 -6.90 23.59 22.54
CA ASN A 242 -7.20 24.73 21.68
C ASN A 242 -8.62 25.27 21.73
N LEU A 243 -8.77 26.60 21.83
CA LEU A 243 -10.10 27.21 21.87
C LEU A 243 -10.96 26.89 20.63
N PHE A 244 -10.40 26.68 19.42
CA PHE A 244 -11.14 26.14 18.27
C PHE A 244 -10.20 25.47 17.26
N PRO A 245 -10.13 24.13 17.17
CA PRO A 245 -9.31 23.46 16.17
C PRO A 245 -9.92 23.62 14.76
N ILE A 246 -9.10 23.99 13.78
CA ILE A 246 -9.56 24.14 12.40
C ILE A 246 -9.60 22.74 11.77
N SER A 247 -10.77 22.34 11.26
CA SER A 247 -10.99 21.01 10.71
C SER A 247 -11.56 21.06 9.30
N TRP A 248 -11.11 20.14 8.43
CA TRP A 248 -11.65 19.96 7.08
C TRP A 248 -11.98 18.49 6.82
N LYS A 249 -13.01 18.23 6.00
CA LYS A 249 -13.34 16.91 5.46
C LYS A 249 -12.72 16.76 4.07
N LEU A 250 -12.07 15.64 3.82
CA LEU A 250 -11.32 15.38 2.61
C LEU A 250 -11.67 14.02 2.03
N LYS A 251 -11.57 13.92 0.71
CA LYS A 251 -11.77 12.67 -0.01
C LYS A 251 -10.54 11.77 0.14
N VAL A 252 -10.76 10.47 0.34
CA VAL A 252 -9.73 9.47 0.08
C VAL A 252 -9.75 9.11 -1.41
N TYR A 253 -8.62 9.30 -2.08
CA TYR A 253 -8.50 9.00 -3.50
C TYR A 253 -8.17 7.53 -3.74
N SER A 254 -8.61 7.01 -4.87
CA SER A 254 -8.27 5.67 -5.34
C SER A 254 -6.86 5.62 -5.92
N LEU A 255 -6.29 4.41 -6.01
CA LEU A 255 -5.01 4.18 -6.68
C LEU A 255 -5.02 4.68 -8.15
N LYS A 256 -6.17 4.62 -8.84
CA LYS A 256 -6.33 5.12 -10.22
C LYS A 256 -6.17 6.64 -10.33
N GLU A 257 -6.60 7.36 -9.30
CA GLU A 257 -6.51 8.82 -9.25
C GLU A 257 -5.10 9.32 -8.86
N ALA A 258 -4.24 8.42 -8.33
CA ALA A 258 -2.94 8.77 -7.75
C ALA A 258 -2.05 9.63 -8.66
N GLN A 259 -1.99 9.32 -9.96
CA GLN A 259 -1.16 10.06 -10.92
C GLN A 259 -1.57 11.53 -11.04
N TYR A 260 -2.86 11.83 -10.93
CA TYR A 260 -3.38 13.19 -11.05
C TYR A 260 -3.27 13.94 -9.72
N VAL A 261 -3.68 13.30 -8.61
CA VAL A 261 -3.78 13.98 -7.31
C VAL A 261 -2.43 14.27 -6.66
N LEU A 262 -1.41 13.45 -6.94
CA LEU A 262 -0.04 13.72 -6.48
C LEU A 262 0.61 14.90 -7.22
N GLN A 263 0.12 15.24 -8.41
CA GLN A 263 0.57 16.41 -9.16
C GLN A 263 -0.14 17.67 -8.67
N VAL A 264 -1.47 17.62 -8.52
CA VAL A 264 -2.32 18.79 -8.25
C VAL A 264 -2.39 19.15 -6.76
N LEU A 265 -2.25 18.18 -5.85
CA LEU A 265 -2.25 18.38 -4.39
C LEU A 265 -3.43 19.22 -3.88
N PRO A 266 -4.60 18.59 -3.69
CA PRO A 266 -5.87 19.30 -3.57
C PRO A 266 -6.04 20.13 -2.29
N ILE A 267 -5.22 19.92 -1.25
CA ILE A 267 -5.32 20.66 0.01
C ILE A 267 -4.07 21.45 0.24
N ASN A 268 -4.23 22.71 0.61
CA ASN A 268 -3.16 23.68 0.80
C ASN A 268 -3.40 24.41 2.13
N ILE A 269 -2.59 24.11 3.15
CA ILE A 269 -2.59 24.83 4.43
C ILE A 269 -1.49 25.90 4.36
N PRO A 270 -1.81 27.20 4.53
CA PRO A 270 -0.78 28.23 4.58
C PRO A 270 0.22 27.90 5.70
N ILE A 271 1.50 27.83 5.36
CA ILE A 271 2.56 27.52 6.35
C ILE A 271 2.56 28.47 7.56
N PRO A 272 2.23 29.78 7.43
CA PRO A 272 2.09 30.66 8.58
C PRO A 272 1.04 30.22 9.61
N MET A 273 0.03 29.44 9.23
CA MET A 273 -0.97 28.90 10.17
C MET A 273 -0.41 27.76 11.03
N LEU A 274 0.70 27.14 10.62
CA LEU A 274 1.36 26.04 11.31
C LEU A 274 2.45 26.60 12.23
N GLY A 275 2.01 27.32 13.26
CA GLY A 275 2.85 27.94 14.29
C GLY A 275 3.70 26.95 15.10
N PRO A 276 4.56 27.42 16.02
CA PRO A 276 5.29 26.54 16.93
C PRO A 276 4.30 25.78 17.82
N GLY A 277 4.54 24.48 18.00
CA GLY A 277 3.65 23.60 18.75
C GLY A 277 2.40 23.15 17.97
N CYS A 278 2.28 23.46 16.67
CA CYS A 278 1.21 22.95 15.84
C CYS A 278 1.43 21.49 15.41
N PHE A 279 0.35 20.72 15.45
CA PHE A 279 0.30 19.35 14.94
C PHE A 279 -0.99 19.12 14.17
N VAL A 280 -0.94 18.15 13.26
CA VAL A 280 -2.02 17.83 12.34
C VAL A 280 -2.50 16.42 12.63
N ASP A 281 -3.75 16.28 13.02
CA ASP A 281 -4.40 14.98 13.16
C ASP A 281 -5.12 14.61 11.89
N LEU A 282 -4.90 13.38 11.44
CA LEU A 282 -5.54 12.81 10.27
C LEU A 282 -6.32 11.55 10.68
N MET A 283 -7.65 11.67 10.70
CA MET A 283 -8.55 10.58 11.03
C MET A 283 -9.25 10.09 9.77
N ILE A 284 -8.98 8.84 9.38
CA ILE A 284 -9.68 8.18 8.26
C ILE A 284 -10.87 7.40 8.84
N TYR A 285 -12.05 7.56 8.24
CA TYR A 285 -13.26 6.87 8.66
C TYR A 285 -14.11 6.47 7.44
N PRO A 286 -14.85 5.35 7.52
CA PRO A 286 -15.76 4.96 6.45
C PRO A 286 -16.92 5.96 6.36
N ASP A 287 -17.38 6.24 5.14
CA ASP A 287 -18.61 7.00 4.91
C ASP A 287 -19.79 6.24 5.51
N LYS A 288 -20.75 6.99 6.06
CA LYS A 288 -21.94 6.40 6.70
C LYS A 288 -22.87 5.79 5.67
#